data_AF-A0A846BS20-F1
#
_entry.id   AF-A0A846BS20-F1
#
_cell.length_a   1.000
_cell.length_b   1.000
_cell.length_c   1.000
_cell.angle_alpha   90.00
_cell.angle_beta   90.00
_cell.angle_gamma   90.00
#
_symmetry.space_group_name_H-M   'P 1'
#
loop_
_entity.id
_entity.type
_entity.pdbx_description
1 polymer ?
#
loop_
_entity_poly.entity_id
_entity_poly.type
_entity_poly.pdbx_seq_one_letter_code
_entity_poly.pdbx_strand_id
1 'polypeptide(L)' 'MTSSISLPTQSQPPLPPRETLPTMYDLPSEDPEEPGLPDEFHFLQPLLL' A
#
# COMPACT_ATOMS: atom_id res chain seq x y z
N MET A 1 -34.37 19.64 -7.31
CA MET A 1 -33.96 18.81 -8.46
C MET A 1 -32.82 17.92 -7.99
N THR A 2 -33.13 16.76 -7.38
CA THR A 2 -32.10 15.83 -6.92
C THR A 2 -31.71 14.95 -8.10
N SER A 3 -30.60 15.28 -8.77
CA SER A 3 -30.06 14.44 -9.83
C SER A 3 -29.63 13.11 -9.20
N SER A 4 -30.39 12.06 -9.45
CA SER A 4 -30.01 10.69 -9.17
C SER A 4 -28.79 10.36 -10.02
N ILE A 5 -27.61 10.33 -9.41
CA ILE A 5 -26.41 9.79 -10.05
C ILE A 5 -26.73 8.31 -10.34
N SER A 6 -26.86 7.98 -11.62
CA SER A 6 -26.82 6.59 -12.08
C SER A 6 -25.38 6.14 -11.98
N LEU A 7 -25.04 5.40 -10.93
CA LEU A 7 -23.75 4.74 -10.85
C LEU A 7 -23.70 3.65 -11.93
N PRO A 8 -22.63 3.56 -12.73
CA PRO A 8 -22.50 2.47 -13.68
C PRO A 8 -22.57 1.14 -12.93
N THR A 9 -23.39 0.21 -13.43
CA THR A 9 -23.46 -1.14 -12.90
C THR A 9 -22.16 -1.87 -13.25
N GLN A 10 -21.47 -2.38 -12.25
CA GLN A 10 -20.26 -3.17 -12.46
C GLN A 10 -20.64 -4.49 -13.14
N SER A 11 -20.38 -4.59 -14.44
CA SER A 11 -20.74 -5.75 -15.28
C SER A 11 -19.80 -6.95 -15.11
N GLN A 12 -18.59 -6.72 -14.59
CA GLN A 12 -17.58 -7.74 -14.37
C GLN A 12 -17.10 -7.71 -12.92
N PRO A 13 -17.01 -8.88 -12.24
CA PRO A 13 -16.48 -8.93 -10.89
C PRO A 13 -15.06 -8.34 -10.86
N PRO A 14 -14.67 -7.66 -9.77
CA PRO A 14 -13.33 -7.12 -9.67
C PRO A 14 -12.32 -8.28 -9.65
N LEU A 15 -11.20 -8.10 -10.33
CA LEU A 15 -10.11 -9.07 -10.28
C LEU A 15 -9.57 -9.18 -8.84
N PRO A 16 -9.00 -10.33 -8.46
CA PRO A 16 -8.32 -10.47 -7.17
C PRO A 16 -7.31 -9.34 -6.94
N PRO A 17 -7.21 -8.77 -5.73
CA PRO A 17 -6.24 -7.71 -5.42
C PRO A 17 -4.79 -8.09 -5.73
N ARG A 18 -4.45 -9.39 -5.66
CA ARG A 18 -3.10 -9.90 -6.02
C ARG A 18 -2.76 -9.77 -7.50
N GLU A 19 -3.76 -9.61 -8.36
CA GLU A 19 -3.60 -9.45 -9.81
C GLU A 19 -3.65 -7.96 -10.23
N THR A 20 -4.17 -7.08 -9.37
CA THR A 20 -4.46 -5.68 -9.72
C THR A 20 -3.77 -4.64 -8.85
N LEU A 21 -3.41 -4.98 -7.62
CA LEU A 21 -2.66 -4.10 -6.73
C LEU A 21 -1.18 -4.48 -6.79
N PRO A 22 -0.25 -3.50 -6.74
CA PRO A 22 1.15 -3.79 -6.50
C PRO A 22 1.29 -4.56 -5.19
N THR A 23 2.15 -5.59 -5.19
CA THR A 23 2.59 -6.24 -3.95
C THR A 23 3.30 -5.18 -3.10
N MET A 24 2.94 -5.06 -1.83
CA MET A 24 3.54 -4.10 -0.89
C MET A 24 5.05 -4.34 -0.63
N TYR A 25 5.68 -5.25 -1.34
CA TYR A 25 7.03 -5.72 -1.05
C TYR A 25 7.98 -5.69 -2.25
N ASP A 26 7.63 -5.00 -3.33
CA ASP A 26 8.54 -4.79 -4.47
C ASP A 26 8.72 -3.31 -4.84
N LEU A 27 8.66 -2.40 -3.85
CA LEU A 27 9.29 -1.09 -4.05
C LEU A 27 10.77 -1.27 -3.69
N PRO A 28 11.70 -1.22 -4.67
CA PRO A 28 13.11 -1.11 -4.34
C PRO A 28 13.29 0.15 -3.50
N SER A 29 14.23 0.11 -2.54
CA SER A 29 14.81 1.35 -2.03
C SER A 29 15.18 2.20 -3.24
N GLU A 30 14.81 3.50 -3.26
CA GLU A 30 15.15 4.36 -4.40
C GLU A 30 16.67 4.42 -4.61
N ASP A 31 17.43 4.17 -3.55
CA ASP A 31 18.87 3.94 -3.59
C ASP A 31 19.24 2.60 -2.90
N PRO A 32 19.87 1.63 -3.59
CA PRO A 32 20.34 0.37 -2.97
C PRO A 32 21.41 0.58 -1.90
N GLU A 33 22.04 1.76 -1.85
CA GLU A 33 23.04 2.14 -0.83
C GLU A 33 22.43 2.95 0.32
N GLU A 34 21.15 3.32 0.25
CA GLU A 34 20.48 3.95 1.39
C GLU A 34 20.31 2.92 2.50
N PRO A 35 20.99 3.05 3.66
CA PRO A 35 20.60 2.29 4.82
C PRO A 35 19.19 2.75 5.13
N GLY A 36 18.20 1.87 4.92
CA GLY A 36 16.79 2.19 5.15
C GLY A 36 16.68 2.94 6.48
N LEU A 37 16.07 4.14 6.44
CA LEU A 37 16.07 5.02 7.61
C LEU A 37 15.55 4.22 8.81
N PRO A 38 16.33 4.11 9.91
CA PRO A 38 15.79 3.51 11.11
C PRO A 38 14.57 4.33 11.51
N ASP A 39 13.41 3.68 11.65
CA ASP A 39 12.22 4.35 12.13
C ASP A 39 12.51 5.03 13.50
N GLU A 40 11.74 6.06 13.86
CA GLU A 40 11.94 6.82 15.11
C GLU A 40 11.95 5.91 16.37
N PHE A 41 11.41 4.69 16.25
CA PHE A 41 11.29 3.73 17.33
C PHE A 41 12.40 2.65 17.30
N HIS A 42 13.29 2.64 16.31
CA HIS A 42 14.40 1.69 16.19
C HIS A 42 15.29 1.71 17.43
N PHE A 43 15.52 2.90 17.99
CA PHE A 43 16.27 3.10 19.24
C PHE A 43 15.56 2.55 20.49
N LEU A 44 14.24 2.34 20.42
CA LEU A 44 13.45 1.78 21.53
C LEU A 44 13.41 0.25 21.49
N GLN A 45 13.78 -0.39 20.37
CA GLN A 45 13.74 -1.85 20.24
C GLN A 45 14.52 -2.59 21.35
N PRO A 46 15.72 -2.14 21.77
CA PRO A 46 16.45 -2.79 22.87
C PRO A 46 15.81 -2.61 24.26
N LEU A 47 14.91 -1.65 24.43
CA LEU A 47 14.24 -1.37 25.71
C LEU A 47 12.97 -2.22 25.93
N LEU A 48 12.54 -2.96 24.91
CA LEU A 48 11.33 -3.79 24.92
C LEU A 48 11.64 -5.30 25.07
N LEU A 49 12.92 -5.67 25.26
CA LEU A 49 13.41 -7.04 25.45
C LEU A 49 13.82 -7.28 26.90
#